data_AF-A0A378QGY3-F1
#
_entry.id   AF-A0A378QGY3-F1
#
_cell.length_a   1.000
_cell.length_b   1.000
_cell.length_c   1.000
_cell.angle_alpha   90.00
_cell.angle_beta   90.00
_cell.angle_gamma   90.00
#
_symmetry.space_group_name_H-M   'P 1'
#
loop_
_entity.id
_entity.type
_entity.pdbx_description
1 polymer ?
#
loop_
_entity_poly.entity_id
_entity_poly.type
_entity_poly.pdbx_seq_one_letter_code
_entity_poly.pdbx_strand_id
1 'polypeptide(L)'
;MTHTHHPETLAIHAGYEIDPTTKAVAVPIYQTSSYAFDNTQHGADLFDLKVTGNIYTRIMNPTNAVLEARMSALEGGVAGLCVASGMSAITYTI
;
A
#
# COMPACT_ATOMS: atom_id res chain seq x y z
N MET A 1 -5.10 -0.34 24.09
CA MET A 1 -5.83 -1.26 23.18
C MET A 1 -4.84 -2.33 22.73
N THR A 2 -4.79 -3.46 23.42
CA THR A 2 -3.92 -4.61 23.07
C THR A 2 -4.82 -5.75 22.61
N HIS A 3 -5.29 -5.69 21.37
CA HIS A 3 -5.79 -6.87 20.69
C HIS A 3 -4.80 -7.13 19.56
N THR A 4 -3.68 -7.75 19.92
CA THR A 4 -2.79 -8.33 18.92
C THR A 4 -3.61 -9.44 18.27
N HIS A 5 -4.15 -9.17 17.08
CA HIS A 5 -4.85 -10.19 16.31
C HIS A 5 -3.92 -11.39 16.10
N HIS A 6 -4.47 -12.60 16.13
CA HIS A 6 -3.72 -13.81 15.82
C HIS A 6 -3.12 -13.69 14.39
N PRO A 7 -1.93 -14.27 14.12
CA PRO A 7 -1.28 -14.18 12.81
C PRO A 7 -2.19 -14.59 11.64
N GLU A 8 -3.05 -15.59 11.83
CA GLU A 8 -4.01 -16.07 10.85
C GLU A 8 -5.07 -15.00 10.53
N THR A 9 -5.48 -14.21 11.53
CA THR A 9 -6.42 -13.09 11.35
C THR A 9 -5.73 -11.95 10.59
N LEU A 10 -4.49 -11.63 10.94
CA LEU A 10 -3.69 -10.61 10.26
C LEU A 10 -3.45 -10.96 8.79
N ALA A 11 -3.12 -12.22 8.51
CA ALA A 11 -2.88 -12.71 7.14
C ALA A 11 -4.09 -12.53 6.21
N ILE A 12 -5.31 -12.54 6.77
CA ILE A 12 -6.54 -12.36 5.99
C ILE A 12 -6.95 -10.89 5.94
N HIS A 13 -6.93 -10.17 7.06
CA HIS A 13 -7.60 -8.88 7.21
C HIS A 13 -6.68 -7.66 7.24
N ALA A 14 -5.43 -7.80 7.67
CA ALA A 14 -4.58 -6.62 7.86
C ALA A 14 -4.33 -5.87 6.54
N GLY A 15 -4.28 -4.54 6.63
CA GLY A 15 -4.00 -3.66 5.50
C GLY A 15 -5.18 -3.35 4.57
N TYR A 16 -6.36 -3.94 4.77
CA TYR A 16 -7.53 -3.66 3.93
C TYR A 16 -8.80 -3.43 4.76
N GLU A 17 -9.48 -2.33 4.47
CA GLU A 17 -10.82 -2.01 4.98
C GLU A 17 -11.82 -2.11 3.82
N ILE A 18 -13.09 -2.36 4.12
CA ILE A 18 -14.15 -2.47 3.11
C ILE A 18 -14.15 -1.22 2.22
N ASP A 19 -14.02 -1.41 0.91
CA ASP A 19 -13.97 -0.30 -0.04
C ASP A 19 -15.20 0.61 0.11
N PRO A 20 -15.02 1.90 0.42
CA PRO A 20 -16.15 2.78 0.73
C PRO A 20 -17.04 3.03 -0.49
N THR A 21 -16.47 2.95 -1.70
CA THR A 21 -17.11 3.28 -2.98
C THR A 21 -18.04 2.18 -3.48
N THR A 22 -17.58 0.94 -3.47
CA THR A 22 -18.23 -0.23 -4.10
C THR A 22 -18.65 -1.31 -3.10
N LYS A 23 -18.19 -1.21 -1.85
CA LYS A 23 -18.36 -2.23 -0.80
C LYS A 23 -17.70 -3.57 -1.14
N ALA A 24 -16.69 -3.57 -2.01
CA ALA A 24 -15.92 -4.77 -2.30
C ALA A 24 -15.23 -5.30 -1.03
N VAL A 25 -15.41 -6.60 -0.77
CA VAL A 25 -14.74 -7.29 0.35
C VAL A 25 -13.40 -7.89 -0.05
N ALA A 26 -13.18 -8.10 -1.35
CA ALA A 26 -11.88 -8.42 -1.90
C ALA A 26 -11.14 -7.14 -2.30
N VAL A 27 -9.82 -7.13 -2.13
CA VAL A 27 -8.95 -6.02 -2.54
C VAL A 27 -9.07 -5.82 -4.06
N PRO A 28 -9.47 -4.62 -4.54
CA PRO A 28 -9.50 -4.34 -5.97
C PRO A 28 -8.10 -4.40 -6.60
N ILE A 29 -8.04 -4.80 -7.87
CA ILE A 29 -6.78 -4.84 -8.63
C ILE A 29 -6.61 -3.50 -9.37
N TYR A 30 -5.69 -2.67 -8.90
CA TYR A 30 -5.31 -1.41 -9.55
C TYR A 30 -4.24 -1.65 -10.61
N GLN A 31 -4.61 -2.33 -11.71
CA GLN A 31 -3.76 -2.61 -12.87
C GLN A 31 -3.57 -1.37 -13.75
N THR A 32 -3.03 -0.29 -13.18
CA THR A 32 -2.76 0.98 -13.86
C THR A 32 -1.29 1.38 -13.70
N SER A 33 -0.77 2.15 -14.65
CA SER A 33 0.57 2.76 -14.54
C SER A 33 0.54 4.07 -13.76
N SER A 34 -0.50 4.88 -13.93
CA SER A 34 -0.57 6.28 -13.45
C SER A 34 -1.91 6.57 -12.78
N TYR A 35 -1.94 7.65 -11.98
CA TYR A 35 -3.14 8.18 -11.33
C TYR A 35 -3.40 9.62 -11.77
N ALA A 36 -4.66 9.99 -11.93
CA ALA A 36 -5.05 11.36 -12.25
C ALA A 36 -4.88 12.28 -11.04
N PHE A 37 -4.52 13.53 -11.28
CA PHE A 37 -4.54 14.59 -10.26
C PHE A 37 -5.84 15.38 -10.38
N ASP A 38 -6.39 15.81 -9.24
CA ASP A 38 -7.58 16.65 -9.21
C ASP A 38 -7.34 18.02 -9.89
N ASN A 39 -6.12 18.55 -9.76
CA ASN A 39 -5.64 19.76 -10.43
C ASN A 39 -4.10 19.85 -10.38
N THR A 40 -3.54 20.88 -10.99
CA THR A 40 -2.07 21.09 -11.07
C THR A 40 -1.43 21.31 -9.70
N GLN A 41 -2.12 21.98 -8.77
CA GLN A 41 -1.61 22.21 -7.41
C GLN A 41 -1.57 20.90 -6.62
N HIS A 42 -2.62 20.06 -6.71
CA HIS A 42 -2.64 18.73 -6.09
C HIS A 42 -1.45 17.87 -6.59
N GLY A 43 -1.16 17.88 -7.89
CA GLY A 43 0.02 17.21 -8.43
C GLY A 43 1.34 17.72 -7.81
N ALA A 44 1.50 19.04 -7.72
CA ALA A 44 2.70 19.64 -7.11
C ALA A 44 2.84 19.25 -5.62
N ASP A 45 1.75 19.26 -4.86
CA ASP A 45 1.74 18.93 -3.44
C ASP A 45 2.05 17.44 -3.20
N LEU A 46 1.63 16.54 -4.09
CA LEU A 46 1.99 15.12 -4.04
C LEU A 46 3.49 14.91 -4.25
N PHE A 47 4.10 15.58 -5.24
CA PHE A 47 5.53 15.45 -5.51
C PHE A 47 6.41 16.13 -4.45
N ASP A 48 5.90 17.17 -3.78
CA ASP A 48 6.57 17.83 -2.65
C ASP A 48 6.28 17.14 -1.30
N LEU A 49 5.61 15.97 -1.34
CA LEU A 49 5.23 15.17 -0.16
C LEU A 49 4.41 15.94 0.89
N LYS A 50 3.72 17.02 0.49
CA LYS A 50 2.84 17.81 1.35
C LYS A 50 1.52 17.11 1.64
N VAL A 51 1.06 16.29 0.70
CA VAL A 51 -0.15 15.47 0.81
C VAL A 51 0.15 14.04 0.41
N THR A 52 -0.55 13.10 1.03
CA THR A 52 -0.44 11.68 0.69
C THR A 52 -1.31 11.34 -0.51
N GLY A 53 -0.81 10.51 -1.42
CA GLY A 53 -1.61 10.00 -2.51
C GLY A 53 -0.77 9.23 -3.53
N ASN A 54 -1.44 8.62 -4.50
CA ASN A 54 -0.78 7.87 -5.55
C ASN A 54 -0.43 8.78 -6.73
N ILE A 55 0.79 8.65 -7.25
CA ILE A 55 1.29 9.40 -8.40
C ILE A 55 1.46 8.45 -9.60
N TYR A 56 2.27 7.40 -9.40
CA TYR A 56 2.65 6.44 -10.42
C TYR A 56 3.01 5.10 -9.78
N THR A 57 2.58 3.98 -10.38
CA THR A 57 2.65 2.62 -9.80
C THR A 57 4.07 2.15 -9.48
N ARG A 58 5.10 2.67 -10.15
CA ARG A 58 6.50 2.36 -9.81
C ARG A 58 6.89 2.79 -8.39
N ILE A 59 6.22 3.79 -7.82
CA ILE A 59 6.51 4.33 -6.49
C ILE A 59 5.48 3.84 -5.46
N MET A 60 4.20 3.82 -5.83
CA MET A 60 3.12 3.36 -4.94
C MET A 60 1.91 2.89 -5.76
N ASN A 61 1.25 1.82 -5.30
CA ASN A 61 0.04 1.26 -5.89
C ASN A 61 -0.89 0.75 -4.77
N PRO A 62 -2.20 1.04 -4.77
CA PRO A 62 -3.09 0.64 -3.68
C PRO A 62 -3.16 -0.88 -3.45
N THR A 63 -3.09 -1.70 -4.50
CA THR A 63 -3.06 -3.16 -4.35
C THR A 63 -1.78 -3.61 -3.63
N ASN A 64 -0.64 -3.03 -3.98
CA ASN A 64 0.64 -3.31 -3.31
C ASN A 64 0.66 -2.78 -1.87
N ALA A 65 0.08 -1.61 -1.61
CA ALA A 65 0.02 -1.00 -0.28
C ALA A 65 -0.68 -1.90 0.75
N VAL A 66 -1.73 -2.63 0.33
CA VAL A 66 -2.36 -3.65 1.19
C VAL A 66 -1.38 -4.76 1.55
N LEU A 67 -0.61 -5.27 0.59
CA LEU A 67 0.39 -6.31 0.83
C LEU A 67 1.52 -5.81 1.74
N GLU A 68 2.00 -4.58 1.52
CA GLU A 68 3.02 -3.93 2.36
C GLU A 68 2.58 -3.79 3.81
N ALA A 69 1.38 -3.24 4.04
CA ALA A 69 0.80 -3.09 5.37
C ALA A 69 0.57 -4.44 6.05
N ARG A 70 0.10 -5.45 5.30
CA ARG A 70 -0.14 -6.79 5.82
C ARG A 70 1.13 -7.49 6.25
N MET A 71 2.17 -7.46 5.42
CA MET A 71 3.47 -8.04 5.76
C MET A 71 4.09 -7.33 6.97
N SER A 72 3.98 -6.00 7.04
CA SER A 72 4.44 -5.23 8.20
C SER A 72 3.75 -5.66 9.49
N ALA A 73 2.42 -5.84 9.44
CA ALA A 73 1.64 -6.29 10.59
C ALA A 73 2.01 -7.72 11.03
N LEU A 74 2.28 -8.63 10.08
CA LEU A 74 2.68 -10.01 10.36
C LEU A 74 4.09 -10.10 10.99
N GLU A 75 5.03 -9.29 10.51
CA GLU A 75 6.42 -9.27 10.99
C GLU A 75 6.64 -8.37 12.22
N GLY A 76 5.62 -7.60 12.63
CA GLY A 76 5.75 -6.60 13.70
C GLY A 76 6.60 -5.39 13.29
N GLY A 77 6.75 -5.14 12.00
CA GLY A 77 7.45 -3.99 11.44
C GLY A 77 6.60 -2.72 11.38
N VAL A 78 7.25 -1.56 11.25
CA VAL A 78 6.56 -0.27 11.13
C VAL A 78 6.04 0.02 9.71
N ALA A 79 6.68 -0.57 8.70
CA ALA A 79 6.35 -0.43 7.28
C ALA A 79 7.02 -1.53 6.46
N GLY A 80 6.59 -1.67 5.21
CA GLY A 80 7.08 -2.65 4.24
C GLY A 80 7.07 -2.05 2.84
N LEU A 81 7.83 -2.65 1.92
CA LEU A 81 7.92 -2.21 0.53
C LEU A 81 7.89 -3.42 -0.39
N CYS A 82 6.93 -3.44 -1.32
CA CYS A 82 6.83 -4.47 -2.33
C CYS A 82 7.74 -4.17 -3.51
N VAL A 83 8.47 -5.20 -3.95
CA VAL A 83 9.38 -5.12 -5.09
C VAL A 83 9.23 -6.35 -5.98
N ALA A 84 9.74 -6.27 -7.20
CA ALA A 84 9.51 -7.27 -8.23
C ALA A 84 10.12 -8.65 -7.93
N SER A 85 11.16 -8.72 -7.07
CA SER A 85 11.80 -9.98 -6.72
C SER A 85 12.51 -9.92 -5.37
N GLY A 86 12.80 -11.09 -4.79
CA GLY A 86 13.63 -11.18 -3.58
C GLY A 86 15.03 -10.60 -3.77
N MET A 87 15.63 -10.78 -4.95
CA MET A 87 16.92 -10.17 -5.27
C MET A 87 16.84 -8.64 -5.30
N SER A 88 15.76 -8.07 -5.85
CA SER A 88 15.52 -6.63 -5.82
C SER A 88 15.36 -6.11 -4.39
N ALA A 89 14.70 -6.88 -3.50
CA ALA A 89 14.54 -6.51 -2.10
C ALA A 89 15.90 -6.40 -1.41
N ILE A 90 16.79 -7.37 -1.65
CA ILE A 90 18.16 -7.34 -1.16
C ILE A 90 18.90 -6.14 -1.74
N THR A 91 18.93 -5.98 -3.07
CA THR A 91 19.67 -4.89 -3.74
C THR A 91 19.20 -3.48 -3.36
N TYR A 92 17.92 -3.26 -3.03
CA TYR A 92 17.44 -1.96 -2.57
C TYR A 92 17.77 -1.67 -1.11
N THR A 93 18.03 -2.71 -0.31
CA THR A 93 18.22 -2.59 1.14
C THR A 93 19.68 -2.39 1.53
N ILE A 94 20.61 -3.05 0.84
CA ILE A 94 22.06 -3.06 1.13
C ILE A 94 22.88 -2.43 0.00
#